data_AF-A0A1F8P2K1-F1
#
_entry.id   AF-A0A1F8P2K1-F1
#
_cell.length_a   1.000
_cell.length_b   1.000
_cell.length_c   1.000
_cell.angle_alpha   90.00
_cell.angle_beta   90.00
_cell.angle_gamma   90.00
#
_symmetry.space_group_name_H-M   'P 1'
#
loop_
_entity.id
_entity.type
_entity.pdbx_description
1 polymer ?
#
loop_
_entity_poly.entity_id
_entity_poly.type
_entity_poly.pdbx_seq_one_letter_code
_entity_poly.pdbx_strand_id
1 'polypeptide(L)'
;MPIQCQIVTQDKLLFEGPADIVIAPGAEGEMGILPNHSPLLTTLDFGVLRVKYEGVEQAFVIAGGFLEVRPDVVTVLADVGERVDEIDEARARAARERAEELLKKGPPADKDEFLAIESALRRSKLRLEGARRYGRVRQRPRMAESDEES
;
A
#
# COMPACT_ATOMS: atom_id res chain seq x y z
N MET A 1 18.11 10.51 -12.53
CA MET A 1 16.81 11.19 -12.42
C MET A 1 15.87 10.27 -11.65
N PRO A 2 15.02 10.78 -10.74
CA PRO A 2 14.04 9.96 -10.03
C PRO A 2 12.96 9.45 -11.00
N ILE A 3 12.34 8.33 -10.66
CA ILE A 3 11.20 7.81 -11.43
C ILE A 3 9.92 8.53 -10.99
N GLN A 4 9.03 8.85 -11.92
CA GLN A 4 7.71 9.37 -11.54
C GLN A 4 6.83 8.20 -11.08
N CYS A 5 6.20 8.31 -9.92
CA CYS A 5 5.32 7.28 -9.38
C CYS A 5 3.92 7.84 -9.19
N GLN A 6 2.93 7.09 -9.68
CA GLN A 6 1.51 7.35 -9.48
C GLN A 6 0.87 6.11 -8.85
N ILE A 7 0.12 6.31 -7.77
CA ILE A 7 -0.68 5.26 -7.13
C ILE A 7 -2.12 5.72 -7.17
N VAL A 8 -2.93 4.98 -7.92
CA VAL A 8 -4.36 5.25 -8.12
C VAL A 8 -5.19 4.07 -7.66
N THR A 9 -6.35 4.37 -7.09
CA THR A 9 -7.41 3.40 -6.85
C THR A 9 -8.65 3.75 -7.67
N GLN A 10 -9.69 2.93 -7.60
CA GLN A 10 -10.98 3.24 -8.22
C GLN A 10 -11.60 4.55 -7.69
N ASP A 11 -11.33 4.88 -6.43
CA ASP A 11 -11.96 6.00 -5.73
C ASP A 11 -11.13 7.29 -5.77
N LYS A 12 -9.79 7.20 -5.71
CA LYS A 12 -8.92 8.37 -5.56
C LYS A 12 -7.48 8.13 -6.04
N LEU A 13 -6.79 9.23 -6.32
CA LEU A 13 -5.33 9.27 -6.41
C LEU A 13 -4.75 9.23 -4.98
N LEU A 14 -3.95 8.22 -4.67
CA LEU A 14 -3.30 8.06 -3.36
C LEU A 14 -1.96 8.76 -3.27
N PHE A 15 -1.22 8.80 -4.37
CA PHE A 15 0.10 9.39 -4.45
C PHE A 15 0.43 9.75 -5.90
N GLU A 16 1.07 10.89 -6.08
CA GLU A 16 1.71 11.28 -7.33
C GLU A 16 2.96 12.08 -6.98
N GLY A 17 4.09 11.70 -7.57
CA GLY A 17 5.33 12.42 -7.38
C GLY A 17 6.58 11.62 -7.71
N PRO A 18 7.77 12.20 -7.50
CA PRO A 18 9.03 11.52 -7.75
C PRO A 18 9.32 10.44 -6.70
N ALA A 19 10.06 9.43 -7.11
CA ALA A 19 10.53 8.34 -6.27
C ALA A 19 11.97 7.93 -6.65
N ASP A 20 12.79 7.63 -5.66
CA ASP A 20 14.10 6.98 -5.83
C ASP A 20 13.95 5.47 -5.97
N ILE A 21 12.95 4.91 -5.27
CA ILE A 21 12.58 3.50 -5.34
C ILE A 21 11.10 3.33 -4.99
N VAL A 22 10.42 2.46 -5.73
CA VAL A 22 9.07 1.97 -5.42
C VAL A 22 9.19 0.50 -5.06
N ILE A 23 8.73 0.11 -3.87
CA ILE A 23 8.75 -1.28 -3.42
C ILE A 23 7.31 -1.77 -3.38
N ALA A 24 7.00 -2.80 -4.15
CA ALA A 24 5.65 -3.29 -4.34
C ALA A 24 5.54 -4.80 -4.04
N PRO A 25 4.42 -5.27 -3.47
CA PRO A 25 4.12 -6.68 -3.32
C PRO A 25 3.63 -7.25 -4.65
N GLY A 26 4.52 -7.81 -5.47
CA GLY A 26 4.14 -8.52 -6.69
C GLY A 26 3.62 -9.92 -6.40
N ALA A 27 2.96 -10.54 -7.38
CA ALA A 27 2.41 -11.90 -7.25
C ALA A 27 3.45 -12.99 -6.94
N GLU A 28 4.71 -12.79 -7.31
CA GLU A 28 5.82 -13.71 -7.03
C GLU A 28 6.68 -13.29 -5.82
N GLY A 29 6.30 -12.21 -5.13
CA GLY A 29 7.03 -11.69 -3.99
C GLY A 29 7.25 -10.18 -4.04
N GLU A 30 8.08 -9.68 -3.13
CA GLU A 30 8.38 -8.24 -3.06
C GLU A 30 9.38 -7.84 -4.16
N MET A 31 9.10 -6.72 -4.84
CA MET A 31 9.95 -6.18 -5.89
C MET A 31 10.27 -4.71 -5.66
N GLY A 32 11.51 -4.31 -5.95
CA GLY A 32 11.99 -2.94 -5.91
C GLY A 32 12.22 -2.38 -7.31
N ILE A 33 11.56 -1.28 -7.63
CA ILE A 33 11.64 -0.60 -8.93
C ILE A 33 12.46 0.66 -8.75
N LEU A 34 13.61 0.69 -9.44
CA LEU A 34 14.55 1.82 -9.45
C LEU A 34 14.48 2.57 -10.79
N PRO A 35 15.11 3.75 -10.90
CA PRO A 35 15.25 4.44 -12.19
C PRO A 35 15.91 3.54 -13.25
N ASN A 36 15.43 3.63 -14.49
CA ASN A 36 15.84 2.79 -15.63
C ASN A 36 15.49 1.30 -15.49
N HIS A 37 14.51 0.95 -14.65
CA HIS A 37 14.00 -0.42 -14.61
C HIS A 37 13.37 -0.80 -15.96
N SER A 38 13.59 -2.04 -16.41
CA SER A 38 13.00 -2.56 -17.65
C SER A 38 11.47 -2.43 -17.62
N PRO A 39 10.83 -2.15 -18.77
CA PRO A 39 9.37 -2.12 -18.84
C PRO A 39 8.76 -3.43 -18.35
N LEU A 40 7.73 -3.32 -17.52
CA LEU A 40 7.10 -4.45 -16.86
C LEU A 40 5.62 -4.18 -16.65
N LEU A 41 4.79 -5.21 -16.85
CA LEU A 41 3.41 -5.21 -16.41
C LEU A 41 3.20 -6.46 -15.56
N THR A 42 2.75 -6.27 -14.31
CA THR A 42 2.54 -7.37 -13.37
C THR A 42 1.31 -7.15 -12.50
N THR A 43 0.85 -8.23 -11.87
CA THR A 43 -0.20 -8.17 -10.85
C THR A 43 0.41 -7.94 -9.47
N LEU A 44 -0.35 -7.23 -8.64
CA LEU A 44 0.00 -6.97 -7.26
C LEU A 44 -0.78 -7.88 -6.34
N ASP A 45 -0.12 -8.29 -5.28
CA ASP A 45 -0.68 -9.06 -4.19
C ASP A 45 -1.14 -8.13 -3.06
N PHE A 46 -1.78 -8.73 -2.04
CA PHE A 46 -2.15 -7.99 -0.83
C PHE A 46 -0.89 -7.69 -0.03
N GLY A 47 -0.60 -6.41 0.21
CA GLY A 47 0.62 -6.04 0.92
C GLY A 47 0.77 -4.55 1.19
N VAL A 48 1.98 -4.17 1.61
CA VAL A 48 2.35 -2.78 1.82
C VAL A 48 3.26 -2.35 0.67
N LEU A 49 2.81 -1.35 -0.08
CA LEU A 49 3.61 -0.66 -1.07
C LEU A 49 4.34 0.51 -0.41
N ARG A 50 5.61 0.71 -0.75
CA ARG A 50 6.44 1.78 -0.22
C ARG A 50 7.00 2.64 -1.35
N VAL A 51 6.92 3.95 -1.19
CA VAL A 51 7.55 4.92 -2.07
C VAL A 51 8.59 5.68 -1.27
N LYS A 52 9.84 5.67 -1.71
CA LYS A 52 10.92 6.40 -1.07
C LYS A 52 11.44 7.49 -1.99
N TYR A 53 11.56 8.70 -1.46
CA TYR A 53 12.10 9.86 -2.17
C TYR A 53 12.92 10.72 -1.20
N GLU A 54 14.16 11.03 -1.56
CA GLU A 54 15.08 11.87 -0.79
C GLU A 54 15.22 11.44 0.69
N GLY A 55 15.11 10.14 0.97
CA GLY A 55 15.19 9.58 2.32
C GLY A 55 13.89 9.64 3.13
N VAL A 56 12.81 10.20 2.57
CA VAL A 56 11.45 10.08 3.12
C VAL A 56 10.79 8.83 2.54
N GLU A 57 10.20 8.00 3.40
CA GLU A 57 9.46 6.80 3.00
C GLU A 57 7.97 6.99 3.32
N GLN A 58 7.12 6.75 2.31
CA GLN A 58 5.67 6.73 2.43
C GLN A 58 5.17 5.32 2.18
N ALA A 59 4.26 4.84 3.03
CA ALA A 59 3.74 3.49 2.99
C ALA A 59 2.23 3.49 2.73
N PHE A 60 1.79 2.55 1.90
CA PHE A 60 0.41 2.40 1.45
C PHE A 60 0.02 0.94 1.61
N VAL A 61 -1.11 0.67 2.24
CA VAL A 61 -1.70 -0.67 2.26
C VAL A 61 -2.52 -0.83 0.99
N ILE A 62 -2.23 -1.86 0.20
CA ILE A 62 -2.96 -2.18 -1.03
C ILE A 62 -3.52 -3.61 -0.98
N ALA A 63 -4.69 -3.81 -1.57
CA ALA A 63 -5.37 -5.10 -1.61
C ALA A 63 -5.46 -5.61 -3.06
N GLY A 64 -4.30 -5.89 -3.65
CA GLY A 64 -4.21 -6.32 -5.04
C GLY A 64 -4.24 -5.18 -6.05
N GLY A 65 -4.20 -5.54 -7.33
CA GLY A 65 -4.22 -4.62 -8.46
C GLY A 65 -3.16 -4.95 -9.51
N PHE A 66 -2.71 -3.92 -10.23
CA PHE A 66 -1.70 -4.00 -11.28
C PHE A 66 -0.59 -2.97 -11.08
N LEU A 67 0.60 -3.31 -11.55
CA LEU A 67 1.74 -2.40 -11.61
C LEU A 67 2.30 -2.37 -13.03
N GLU A 68 2.40 -1.16 -13.57
CA GLU A 68 3.00 -0.89 -14.87
C GLU A 68 4.27 -0.05 -14.67
N VAL A 69 5.39 -0.53 -15.21
CA VAL A 69 6.65 0.20 -15.32
C VAL A 69 6.88 0.54 -16.77
N ARG A 70 7.02 1.83 -17.05
CA ARG A 70 7.55 2.40 -18.29
C ARG A 70 8.88 3.10 -17.99
N PRO A 71 9.69 3.47 -19.02
CA PRO A 71 11.08 3.93 -18.82
C PRO A 71 11.29 4.97 -17.72
N ASP A 72 10.34 5.89 -17.50
CA ASP A 72 10.46 6.96 -16.50
C ASP A 72 9.22 7.09 -15.58
N VAL A 73 8.28 6.15 -15.65
CA VAL A 73 7.04 6.22 -14.87
C VAL A 73 6.59 4.84 -14.37
N VAL A 74 6.24 4.78 -13.09
CA VAL A 74 5.59 3.64 -12.44
C VAL A 74 4.15 4.04 -12.14
N THR A 75 3.21 3.28 -12.68
CA THR A 75 1.78 3.44 -12.39
C THR A 75 1.30 2.22 -11.63
N VAL A 76 0.75 2.45 -10.45
CA VAL A 76 0.10 1.42 -9.63
C VAL A 76 -1.40 1.64 -9.64
N LEU A 77 -2.10 0.64 -10.16
CA LEU A 77 -3.55 0.56 -10.24
C LEU A 77 -4.02 -0.42 -9.16
N ALA A 78 -4.27 0.09 -7.96
CA ALA A 78 -4.70 -0.75 -6.84
C ALA A 78 -6.23 -0.87 -6.79
N ASP A 79 -6.75 -2.07 -6.54
CA ASP A 79 -8.20 -2.28 -6.40
C ASP A 79 -8.73 -1.50 -5.19
N VAL A 80 -8.05 -1.64 -4.06
CA VAL A 80 -8.28 -0.87 -2.83
C VAL A 80 -6.93 -0.48 -2.27
N GLY A 81 -6.80 0.77 -1.82
CA GLY A 81 -5.60 1.24 -1.17
C GLY A 81 -5.85 2.38 -0.18
N GLU A 82 -5.07 2.41 0.89
CA GLU A 82 -5.14 3.41 1.95
C GLU A 82 -3.71 3.80 2.35
N ARG A 83 -3.47 5.10 2.62
CA ARG A 83 -2.20 5.56 3.17
C ARG A 83 -2.11 5.06 4.61
N VAL A 84 -0.93 4.57 5.03
CA VAL A 84 -0.79 3.95 6.36
C VAL A 84 -1.11 4.91 7.51
N ASP A 85 -0.83 6.20 7.32
CA ASP A 85 -1.13 7.27 8.28
C ASP A 85 -2.63 7.63 8.39
N GLU A 86 -3.43 7.25 7.40
CA GLU A 86 -4.90 7.44 7.39
C GLU A 86 -5.66 6.21 7.96
N ILE A 87 -4.96 5.13 8.32
CA ILE A 87 -5.61 3.90 8.78
C ILE A 87 -6.19 4.10 10.19
N ASP A 88 -7.53 4.02 10.28
CA ASP A 88 -8.23 3.87 11.57
C ASP A 88 -8.04 2.44 12.11
N GLU A 89 -7.13 2.31 13.07
CA GLU A 89 -6.85 1.04 13.72
C GLU A 89 -8.06 0.46 14.48
N ALA A 90 -8.90 1.31 15.09
CA ALA A 90 -10.06 0.84 15.84
C ALA A 90 -11.10 0.23 14.88
N ARG A 91 -11.35 0.90 13.74
CA ARG A 91 -12.19 0.37 12.67
C ARG A 91 -11.62 -0.93 12.10
N ALA A 92 -10.31 -1.00 11.88
CA ALA A 92 -9.64 -2.20 11.37
C ALA A 92 -9.73 -3.37 12.36
N ARG A 93 -9.59 -3.12 13.68
CA ARG A 93 -9.78 -4.14 14.73
C ARG A 93 -11.21 -4.67 14.76
N ALA A 94 -12.20 -3.78 14.78
CA ALA A 94 -13.62 -4.18 14.78
C ALA A 94 -14.02 -4.96 13.51
N ALA A 95 -13.46 -4.60 12.35
CA ALA A 95 -13.67 -5.35 11.12
C ALA A 95 -13.05 -6.76 11.18
N ARG A 96 -11.84 -6.89 11.75
CA ARG A 96 -11.19 -8.20 11.98
C ARG A 96 -12.02 -9.08 12.91
N GLU A 97 -12.46 -8.56 14.05
CA GLU A 97 -13.24 -9.31 15.04
C GLU A 97 -14.55 -9.82 14.45
N ARG A 98 -15.30 -8.97 13.73
CA ARG A 98 -16.52 -9.38 13.04
C ARG A 98 -16.27 -10.50 12.03
N ALA A 99 -15.23 -10.38 11.20
CA ALA A 99 -14.91 -11.42 10.22
C ALA A 99 -14.47 -12.73 10.88
N GLU A 100 -13.72 -12.67 11.98
CA GLU A 100 -13.32 -13.86 12.76
C GLU A 100 -14.51 -14.54 13.43
N GLU A 101 -15.45 -13.77 13.99
CA GLU A 101 -16.67 -14.32 14.57
C GLU A 101 -17.54 -15.04 13.54
N LEU A 102 -17.67 -14.47 12.34
CA LEU A 102 -18.43 -15.09 11.25
C LEU A 102 -17.81 -16.43 10.82
N LEU A 103 -16.48 -16.49 10.66
CA LEU A 103 -15.79 -17.74 10.34
C LEU A 103 -15.90 -18.79 11.45
N LYS A 104 -15.92 -18.38 12.73
CA LYS A 104 -16.09 -19.29 13.88
C LYS A 104 -17.48 -19.88 13.97
N LYS A 105 -18.52 -19.17 13.51
CA LYS A 105 -19.91 -19.66 13.50
C LYS A 105 -20.16 -20.75 12.44
N GLY A 106 -19.16 -21.04 11.61
CA GLY A 106 -19.19 -22.03 10.54
C GLY A 106 -19.13 -21.34 9.17
N PRO A 107 -18.40 -21.88 8.18
CA PRO A 107 -18.37 -21.31 6.84
C PRO A 107 -19.80 -21.27 6.28
N PRO A 108 -20.22 -20.15 5.65
CA PRO A 108 -21.49 -20.11 4.95
C PRO A 108 -21.57 -21.24 3.93
N ALA A 109 -22.78 -21.75 3.69
CA ALA A 109 -23.00 -22.73 2.63
C ALA A 109 -22.68 -22.13 1.24
N ASP A 110 -22.80 -20.80 1.12
CA ASP A 110 -22.43 -20.05 -0.07
C ASP A 110 -20.92 -19.76 -0.10
N LYS A 111 -20.28 -20.21 -1.18
CA LYS A 111 -18.85 -20.03 -1.42
C LYS A 111 -18.48 -18.56 -1.62
N ASP A 112 -19.35 -17.76 -2.22
CA ASP A 112 -19.08 -16.35 -2.49
C ASP A 112 -19.13 -15.54 -1.19
N GLU A 113 -20.07 -15.87 -0.31
CA GLU A 113 -20.15 -15.27 1.03
C GLU A 113 -18.91 -15.62 1.88
N PHE A 114 -18.46 -16.87 1.82
CA PHE A 114 -17.22 -17.29 2.47
C PHE A 114 -16.00 -16.49 1.96
N LEU A 115 -15.84 -16.36 0.65
CA LEU A 115 -14.74 -15.61 0.02
C LEU A 115 -14.77 -14.12 0.39
N ALA A 116 -15.95 -13.53 0.51
CA ALA A 116 -16.12 -12.14 0.93
C ALA A 116 -15.66 -11.93 2.39
N ILE A 117 -16.02 -12.84 3.29
CA ILE A 117 -15.61 -12.81 4.71
C ILE A 117 -14.10 -13.00 4.83
N GLU A 118 -13.53 -13.97 4.11
CA GLU A 118 -12.08 -14.21 4.10
C GLU A 118 -11.30 -12.99 3.57
N SER A 119 -11.75 -12.41 2.46
CA SER A 119 -11.16 -11.19 1.90
C SER A 119 -11.24 -10.02 2.88
N ALA A 120 -12.38 -9.85 3.57
CA ALA A 120 -12.53 -8.82 4.60
C ALA A 120 -11.57 -9.02 5.77
N LEU A 121 -11.35 -10.27 6.19
CA LEU A 121 -10.37 -10.61 7.22
C LEU A 121 -8.94 -10.30 6.76
N ARG A 122 -8.56 -10.72 5.54
CA ARG A 122 -7.23 -10.48 4.96
C ARG A 122 -6.93 -8.99 4.88
N ARG A 123 -7.87 -8.19 4.37
CA ARG A 123 -7.74 -6.71 4.32
C ARG A 123 -7.58 -6.09 5.72
N SER A 124 -8.37 -6.53 6.70
CA SER A 124 -8.32 -5.97 8.06
C SER A 124 -6.99 -6.28 8.75
N LYS A 125 -6.48 -7.52 8.60
CA LYS A 125 -5.15 -7.90 9.10
C LYS A 125 -4.04 -7.05 8.48
N LEU A 126 -4.10 -6.87 7.16
CA LEU A 126 -3.09 -6.09 6.44
C LEU A 126 -3.07 -4.62 6.87
N ARG A 127 -4.23 -3.99 7.07
CA ARG A 127 -4.31 -2.62 7.62
C ARG A 127 -3.63 -2.51 8.99
N LEU A 128 -3.88 -3.47 9.87
CA LEU A 128 -3.27 -3.47 11.21
C LEU A 128 -1.75 -3.72 11.16
N GLU A 129 -1.30 -4.62 10.29
CA GLU A 129 0.14 -4.85 10.07
C GLU A 129 0.82 -3.59 9.51
N GLY A 130 0.23 -2.98 8.49
CA GLY A 130 0.69 -1.73 7.89
C GLY A 130 0.80 -0.60 8.91
N ALA A 131 -0.29 -0.34 9.66
CA ALA A 131 -0.32 0.66 10.73
C ALA A 131 0.76 0.41 11.80
N ARG A 132 0.91 -0.84 12.25
CA ARG A 132 1.89 -1.20 13.27
C ARG A 132 3.34 -1.04 12.80
N ARG A 133 3.66 -1.51 11.59
CA ARG A 133 5.04 -1.53 11.08
C ARG A 133 5.47 -0.18 10.50
N TYR A 134 4.56 0.54 9.84
CA TYR A 134 4.88 1.75 9.08
C TYR A 134 4.21 3.02 9.59
N GLY A 135 3.24 2.95 10.51
CA GLY A 135 2.60 4.13 11.12
C GLY A 135 3.52 4.97 12.03
N ARG A 136 4.66 4.41 12.45
CA ARG A 136 5.66 5.10 13.30
C ARG A 136 6.68 5.95 12.55
N VAL A 137 6.69 5.93 11.21
CA VAL A 137 7.68 6.66 10.38
C VAL A 137 7.53 8.19 10.49
N ARG A 138 6.55 8.68 11.27
CA ARG A 138 6.29 10.11 11.54
C ARG A 138 7.37 10.85 12.35
N GLN A 139 8.38 10.20 12.94
CA GLN A 139 9.40 10.87 13.76
C GLN A 139 10.77 11.00 13.06
N ARG A 140 10.82 11.80 12.00
CA ARG A 140 11.98 12.66 11.73
C ARG A 140 11.54 13.79 10.80
N PRO A 141 11.07 14.93 11.32
CA PRO A 141 11.03 16.13 10.51
C PRO A 141 12.49 16.48 10.17
N ARG A 142 12.83 16.56 8.87
CA ARG A 142 14.01 17.33 8.46
C ARG A 142 13.70 18.77 8.86
N MET A 143 14.37 19.25 9.92
CA MET A 143 14.47 20.68 10.17
C MET A 143 14.95 21.34 8.88
N ALA A 144 14.22 22.37 8.47
CA ALA A 144 14.54 23.22 7.33
C ALA A 144 15.94 23.81 7.50
N GLU A 145 16.80 23.58 6.52
CA GLU A 145 17.97 24.44 6.25
C GLU A 145 17.61 25.30 5.06
N SER A 146 17.34 26.58 5.30
CA SER A 146 17.73 27.75 4.48
C SER A 146 17.00 29.01 4.96
N ASP A 147 17.27 29.42 6.21
CA ASP A 147 17.30 30.85 6.52
C ASP A 147 18.78 31.26 6.45
N GLU A 148 19.26 31.43 5.22
CA GLU A 148 20.54 32.08 4.92
C GLU A 148 20.25 33.17 3.88
N GLU A 149 19.62 34.25 4.35
CA GLU A 149 19.67 35.57 3.70
C GLU A 149 19.63 36.63 4.80
N SER A 150 20.82 37.08 5.20
CA SER A 150 21.09 38.33 5.90
C SER A 150 22.47 38.84 5.50
#